data_AF-A0A1W1C255-F1
#
_entry.id   AF-A0A1W1C255-F1
#
_cell.length_a   1.000
_cell.length_b   1.000
_cell.length_c   1.000
_cell.angle_alpha   90.00
_cell.angle_beta   90.00
_cell.angle_gamma   90.00
#
_symmetry.space_group_name_H-M   'P 1'
#
loop_
_entity.id
_entity.type
_entity.pdbx_description
1 polymer ?
#
loop_
_entity_poly.entity_id
_entity_poly.type
_entity_poly.pdbx_seq_one_letter_code
_entity_poly.pdbx_strand_id
1 'polypeptide(L)'
;MSYSSWFQTHGEKHKAIMDKLTHLNDDEIIAYFRFENMVEKEPDFCPLYKKHKKCHDIKELNCYLCACPNFRFDEEGFKKVENKTLYSICNIDAKEGSQYISDDAIHQNCTGCSVPHHKLYIQRVFHRNWFHIMREVLPKN
;
A
#
# COMPACT_ATOMS: atom_id res chain seq x y z
N MET A 1 11.56 6.39 -9.42
CA MET A 1 10.11 6.67 -9.48
C MET A 1 9.76 7.45 -8.22
N SER A 2 8.99 8.52 -8.35
CA SER A 2 8.57 9.36 -7.22
C SER A 2 7.42 8.68 -6.45
N TYR A 3 7.07 9.16 -5.27
CA TYR A 3 5.93 8.62 -4.53
C TYR A 3 4.61 8.90 -5.25
N SER A 4 4.42 10.12 -5.76
CA SER A 4 3.23 10.54 -6.49
C SER A 4 3.02 9.69 -7.76
N SER A 5 4.07 9.49 -8.54
CA SER A 5 3.99 8.66 -9.76
C SER A 5 3.67 7.20 -9.43
N TRP A 6 4.29 6.63 -8.41
CA TRP A 6 3.97 5.26 -7.96
C TRP A 6 2.53 5.14 -7.45
N PHE A 7 2.09 6.09 -6.63
CA PHE A 7 0.73 6.14 -6.06
C PHE A 7 -0.34 6.13 -7.16
N GLN A 8 -0.16 7.00 -8.15
CA GLN A 8 -1.09 7.11 -9.27
C GLN A 8 -1.13 5.82 -10.09
N THR A 9 0.04 5.30 -10.49
CA THR A 9 0.14 4.06 -11.28
C THR A 9 -0.45 2.87 -10.51
N HIS A 10 -0.20 2.76 -9.20
CA HIS A 10 -0.74 1.69 -8.39
C HIS A 10 -2.27 1.76 -8.28
N GLY A 11 -2.82 2.96 -8.04
CA GLY A 11 -4.26 3.18 -7.97
C GLY A 11 -4.97 2.88 -9.29
N GLU A 12 -4.37 3.22 -10.42
CA GLU A 12 -4.88 2.88 -11.76
C GLU A 12 -4.91 1.37 -12.00
N LYS A 13 -3.84 0.65 -11.63
CA LYS A 13 -3.83 -0.83 -11.68
C LYS A 13 -4.92 -1.43 -10.81
N HIS A 14 -5.11 -0.90 -9.60
CA HIS A 14 -6.17 -1.36 -8.70
C HIS A 14 -7.55 -1.11 -9.33
N LYS A 15 -7.78 0.08 -9.89
CA LYS A 15 -9.03 0.41 -10.59
C LYS A 15 -9.29 -0.56 -11.75
N ALA A 16 -8.28 -0.86 -12.58
CA ALA A 16 -8.43 -1.78 -13.70
C ALA A 16 -8.86 -3.19 -13.26
N ILE A 17 -8.42 -3.66 -12.10
CA ILE A 17 -8.91 -4.92 -11.51
C ILE A 17 -10.37 -4.75 -11.06
N MET A 18 -10.68 -3.70 -10.31
CA MET A 18 -12.03 -3.45 -9.81
C MET A 18 -13.08 -3.35 -10.92
N ASP A 19 -12.72 -2.79 -12.08
CA ASP A 19 -13.60 -2.68 -13.24
C ASP A 19 -13.98 -4.06 -13.82
N LYS A 20 -13.16 -5.11 -13.61
CA LYS A 20 -13.49 -6.51 -13.98
C LYS A 20 -14.39 -7.21 -12.96
N LEU A 21 -14.36 -6.75 -11.71
CA LEU A 21 -14.98 -7.42 -10.55
C LEU A 21 -16.32 -6.81 -10.13
N THR A 22 -16.99 -6.08 -11.02
CA THR A 22 -18.28 -5.40 -10.75
C THR A 22 -19.39 -6.35 -10.32
N HIS A 23 -19.32 -7.62 -10.74
CA HIS A 23 -20.26 -8.68 -10.41
C HIS A 23 -20.05 -9.30 -9.02
N LEU A 24 -18.91 -9.03 -8.37
CA LEU A 24 -18.60 -9.55 -7.04
C LEU A 24 -19.08 -8.61 -5.94
N ASN A 25 -19.44 -9.17 -4.79
CA ASN A 25 -19.69 -8.42 -3.56
C ASN A 25 -18.36 -8.02 -2.87
N ASP A 26 -18.45 -7.20 -1.82
CA ASP A 26 -17.27 -6.62 -1.17
C ASP A 26 -16.38 -7.67 -0.50
N ASP A 27 -16.96 -8.68 0.15
CA ASP A 27 -16.19 -9.76 0.77
C ASP A 27 -15.49 -10.66 -0.26
N GLU A 28 -16.16 -10.91 -1.39
CA GLU A 28 -15.59 -11.63 -2.53
C GLU A 28 -14.43 -10.86 -3.16
N ILE A 29 -14.55 -9.53 -3.29
CA ILE A 29 -13.46 -8.67 -3.76
C ILE A 29 -12.28 -8.73 -2.79
N ILE A 30 -12.52 -8.59 -1.49
CA ILE A 30 -11.44 -8.69 -0.49
C ILE A 30 -10.76 -10.06 -0.59
N ALA A 31 -11.53 -11.15 -0.73
CA ALA A 31 -10.96 -12.48 -0.92
C ALA A 31 -10.18 -12.61 -2.25
N TYR A 32 -10.65 -11.99 -3.33
CA TYR A 32 -9.98 -11.97 -4.63
C TYR A 32 -8.56 -11.37 -4.53
N PHE A 33 -8.38 -10.37 -3.68
CA PHE A 33 -7.08 -9.72 -3.50
C PHE A 33 -6.08 -10.48 -2.61
N ARG A 34 -6.42 -11.70 -2.14
CA ARG A 34 -5.45 -12.59 -1.50
C ARG A 34 -4.32 -12.97 -2.46
N PHE A 35 -3.10 -13.08 -1.95
CA PHE A 35 -1.90 -13.37 -2.73
C PHE A 35 -2.10 -14.57 -3.67
N GLU A 36 -2.65 -15.67 -3.16
CA GLU A 36 -2.87 -16.91 -3.89
C GLU A 36 -3.77 -16.72 -5.12
N ASN A 37 -4.75 -15.81 -5.03
CA ASN A 37 -5.63 -15.46 -6.15
C ASN A 37 -4.95 -14.44 -7.09
N MET A 38 -4.31 -13.42 -6.53
CA MET A 38 -3.70 -12.33 -7.29
C MET A 38 -2.52 -12.80 -8.15
N VAL A 39 -1.73 -13.76 -7.64
CA VAL A 39 -0.58 -14.31 -8.37
C VAL A 39 -1.02 -15.09 -9.61
N GLU A 40 -2.16 -15.75 -9.55
CA GLU A 40 -2.73 -16.53 -10.65
C GLU A 40 -3.48 -15.63 -11.65
N LYS A 41 -4.34 -14.74 -11.15
CA LYS A 41 -5.29 -13.99 -11.97
C LYS A 41 -4.78 -12.64 -12.46
N GLU A 42 -3.84 -12.03 -11.72
CA GLU A 42 -3.36 -10.67 -11.99
C GLU A 42 -1.81 -10.59 -11.91
N PRO A 43 -1.04 -11.44 -12.62
CA PRO A 43 0.41 -11.57 -12.46
C PRO A 43 1.21 -10.29 -12.81
N ASP A 44 0.63 -9.37 -13.57
CA ASP A 44 1.24 -8.08 -13.94
C ASP A 44 0.97 -6.95 -12.91
N PHE A 45 0.11 -7.19 -11.93
CA PHE A 45 -0.18 -6.22 -10.87
C PHE A 45 1.08 -5.92 -10.05
N CYS A 46 1.83 -6.96 -9.67
CA CYS A 46 3.03 -6.87 -8.85
C CYS A 46 4.18 -7.69 -9.45
N PRO A 47 5.41 -7.15 -9.55
CA PRO A 47 6.56 -7.88 -10.08
C PRO A 47 6.92 -9.13 -9.27
N LEU A 48 6.55 -9.21 -8.00
CA LEU A 48 6.79 -10.39 -7.17
C LEU A 48 5.87 -11.56 -7.52
N TYR A 49 4.70 -11.30 -8.12
CA TYR A 49 3.77 -12.35 -8.53
C TYR A 49 4.35 -13.20 -9.65
N LYS A 50 5.06 -12.59 -10.61
CA LYS A 50 5.80 -13.33 -11.65
C LYS A 50 6.86 -14.29 -11.10
N LYS A 51 7.33 -14.03 -9.88
CA LYS A 51 8.29 -14.88 -9.15
C LYS A 51 7.62 -15.78 -8.12
N HIS A 52 6.28 -15.79 -8.08
CA HIS A 52 5.48 -16.51 -7.10
C HIS A 52 5.91 -16.25 -5.64
N LYS A 53 6.30 -15.00 -5.33
CA LYS A 53 6.88 -14.62 -4.03
C LYS A 53 5.97 -13.66 -3.25
N LYS A 54 5.73 -13.97 -1.97
CA LYS A 54 5.06 -13.06 -1.01
C LYS A 54 5.99 -11.90 -0.60
N CYS A 55 5.44 -10.69 -0.45
CA CYS A 55 6.20 -9.53 0.07
C CYS A 55 6.33 -9.53 1.60
N HIS A 56 5.34 -10.08 2.30
CA HIS A 56 5.34 -10.25 3.75
C HIS A 56 5.10 -11.72 4.07
N ASP A 57 5.86 -12.24 5.05
CA ASP A 57 5.72 -13.62 5.53
C ASP A 57 4.57 -13.71 6.53
N ILE A 58 3.34 -13.68 6.02
CA ILE A 58 2.11 -13.86 6.79
C ILE A 58 1.24 -14.92 6.14
N LYS A 59 0.53 -15.68 6.97
CA LYS A 59 -0.27 -16.83 6.55
C LYS A 59 -1.27 -16.44 5.45
N GLU A 60 -2.09 -15.42 5.72
CA GLU A 60 -3.03 -14.85 4.76
C GLU A 60 -2.59 -13.44 4.35
N LEU A 61 -1.84 -13.35 3.26
CA LEU A 61 -1.42 -12.08 2.67
C LEU A 61 -2.52 -11.55 1.75
N ASN A 62 -3.17 -10.45 2.14
CA ASN A 62 -4.13 -9.75 1.29
C ASN A 62 -3.53 -8.47 0.72
N CYS A 63 -3.60 -8.30 -0.60
CA CYS A 63 -2.92 -7.23 -1.31
C CYS A 63 -3.82 -6.03 -1.65
N TYR A 64 -5.09 -6.03 -1.21
CA TYR A 64 -6.04 -4.94 -1.49
C TYR A 64 -5.50 -3.56 -1.07
N LEU A 65 -4.90 -3.48 0.12
CA LEU A 65 -4.26 -2.27 0.64
C LEU A 65 -2.73 -2.38 0.68
N CYS A 66 -2.11 -3.08 -0.28
CA CYS A 66 -0.64 -3.19 -0.34
C CYS A 66 0.07 -1.81 -0.26
N ALA A 67 -0.60 -0.75 -0.70
CA ALA A 67 -0.29 0.62 -0.36
C ALA A 67 -1.07 1.05 0.90
N CYS A 68 -0.40 1.08 2.06
CA CYS A 68 -1.06 1.31 3.35
C CYS A 68 -1.75 2.69 3.41
N PRO A 69 -3.05 2.79 3.78
CA PRO A 69 -3.74 4.07 3.95
C PRO A 69 -3.21 4.95 5.07
N ASN A 70 -2.35 4.42 5.95
CA ASN A 70 -1.69 5.18 7.02
C ASN A 70 -0.31 5.68 6.62
N PHE A 71 0.19 5.34 5.43
CA PHE A 71 1.42 5.91 4.92
C PHE A 71 1.16 7.37 4.52
N ARG A 72 2.10 8.26 4.83
CA ARG A 72 2.07 9.65 4.36
C ARG A 72 3.40 9.92 3.66
N PHE A 73 3.33 10.63 2.55
CA PHE A 73 4.53 11.13 1.91
C PHE A 73 4.37 12.59 1.51
N ASP A 74 5.51 13.25 1.40
CA ASP A 74 5.63 14.58 0.80
C ASP A 74 6.91 14.54 -0.03
N GLU A 75 6.84 14.91 -1.31
CA GLU A 75 8.02 14.90 -2.20
C GLU A 75 8.94 16.09 -1.94
N GLU A 76 8.42 17.19 -1.39
CA GLU A 76 9.21 18.33 -0.92
C GLU A 76 9.78 18.10 0.49
N GLY A 77 9.17 17.14 1.21
CA GLY A 77 9.59 16.68 2.53
C GLY A 77 8.89 17.41 3.68
N PHE A 78 8.58 16.66 4.74
CA PHE A 78 7.85 17.17 5.91
C PHE A 78 8.67 18.12 6.77
N LYS A 79 9.96 17.81 6.97
CA LYS A 79 10.89 18.60 7.79
C LYS A 79 12.34 18.16 7.60
N LYS A 80 13.26 19.01 8.05
CA LYS A 80 14.66 18.64 8.29
C LYS A 80 14.83 18.00 9.66
N VAL A 81 15.60 16.92 9.72
CA VAL A 81 16.08 16.26 10.94
C VAL A 81 17.59 16.21 10.80
N GLU A 82 18.29 17.01 11.61
CA GLU A 82 19.73 17.29 11.42
C GLU A 82 20.03 17.76 9.99
N ASN A 83 20.84 17.01 9.23
CA ASN A 83 21.17 17.29 7.84
C ASN A 83 20.30 16.54 6.82
N LYS A 84 19.25 15.83 7.26
CA LYS A 84 18.42 14.95 6.41
C LYS A 84 17.00 15.50 6.22
N THR A 85 16.37 15.16 5.10
CA THR A 85 14.94 15.47 4.85
C THR A 85 14.06 14.25 5.16
N LEU A 86 12.98 14.45 5.92
CA LEU A 86 11.97 13.42 6.18
C LEU A 86 10.89 13.43 5.08
N TYR A 87 10.84 12.41 4.24
CA TYR A 87 9.92 12.35 3.09
C TYR A 87 8.67 11.50 3.32
N SER A 88 8.69 10.58 4.28
CA SER A 88 7.52 9.74 4.57
C SER A 88 7.44 9.30 6.02
N ILE A 89 6.21 9.12 6.51
CA ILE A 89 5.89 8.74 7.90
C ILE A 89 4.74 7.73 7.95
N CYS A 90 4.60 7.07 9.09
CA CYS A 90 3.39 6.32 9.45
C CYS A 90 2.46 7.19 10.30
N ASN A 91 1.22 7.41 9.87
CA ASN A 91 0.24 8.24 10.60
C ASN A 91 -0.30 7.60 11.88
N ILE A 92 0.00 6.33 12.13
CA ILE A 92 -0.48 5.59 13.31
C ILE A 92 0.66 5.07 14.19
N ASP A 93 1.91 5.44 13.86
CA ASP A 93 3.11 4.97 14.56
C ASP A 93 3.09 3.46 14.83
N ALA A 94 2.78 2.68 13.78
CA ALA A 94 2.65 1.23 13.90
C ALA A 94 3.93 0.63 14.51
N LYS A 95 3.76 -0.24 15.51
CA LYS A 95 4.87 -0.81 16.29
C LYS A 95 5.92 -1.51 15.42
N GLU A 96 5.49 -2.16 14.35
CA GLU A 96 6.33 -2.89 13.40
C GLU A 96 6.88 -2.00 12.28
N GLY A 97 6.51 -0.72 12.24
CA GLY A 97 7.07 0.27 11.35
C GLY A 97 8.49 0.67 11.78
N SER A 98 9.32 1.02 10.81
CA SER A 98 10.68 1.54 11.05
C SER A 98 10.99 2.67 10.07
N GLN A 99 12.20 3.21 10.12
CA GLN A 99 12.68 4.19 9.15
C GLN A 99 13.90 3.63 8.40
N TYR A 100 13.95 3.92 7.11
CA TYR A 100 15.15 3.82 6.29
C TYR A 100 15.82 5.19 6.25
N ILE A 101 17.08 5.26 6.66
CA ILE A 101 17.86 6.49 6.77
C ILE A 101 19.04 6.39 5.82
N SER A 102 19.12 7.31 4.85
CA SER A 102 20.28 7.51 3.97
C SER A 102 21.14 8.68 4.46
N ASP A 103 22.13 9.08 3.67
CA ASP A 103 22.99 10.24 3.97
C ASP A 103 22.21 11.55 4.06
N ASP A 104 21.15 11.71 3.29
CA ASP A 104 20.39 12.94 3.07
C ASP A 104 18.88 12.82 3.28
N ALA A 105 18.34 11.61 3.44
CA ALA A 105 16.90 11.35 3.47
C ALA A 105 16.47 10.36 4.55
N ILE A 106 15.23 10.51 5.00
CA ILE A 106 14.54 9.58 5.91
C ILE A 106 13.22 9.19 5.26
N HIS A 107 13.01 7.88 5.11
CA HIS A 107 11.80 7.29 4.56
C HIS A 107 11.19 6.30 5.53
N GLN A 108 9.86 6.23 5.57
CA GLN A 108 9.15 5.21 6.31
C GLN A 108 9.38 3.82 5.67
N ASN A 109 9.77 2.85 6.50
CA ASN A 109 9.94 1.46 6.12
C ASN A 109 8.83 0.60 6.75
N CYS A 110 8.03 -0.02 5.90
CA CYS A 110 6.88 -0.84 6.31
C CYS A 110 7.11 -2.35 6.15
N THR A 111 8.34 -2.80 5.80
CA THR A 111 8.62 -4.22 5.49
C THR A 111 8.33 -5.19 6.64
N GLY A 112 8.29 -4.73 7.89
CA GLY A 112 7.88 -5.51 9.05
C GLY A 112 6.39 -5.46 9.39
N CYS A 113 5.61 -4.62 8.72
CA CYS A 113 4.23 -4.30 9.12
C CYS A 113 3.19 -5.05 8.28
N SER A 114 2.26 -5.74 8.96
CA SER A 114 1.18 -6.49 8.31
C SER A 114 -0.19 -5.79 8.38
N VAL A 115 -0.30 -4.64 9.06
CA VAL A 115 -1.57 -3.92 9.29
C VAL A 115 -2.46 -3.83 8.05
N PRO A 116 -1.98 -3.33 6.89
CA PRO A 116 -2.87 -3.16 5.73
C PRO A 116 -3.24 -4.48 5.04
N HIS A 117 -2.57 -5.57 5.39
CA HIS A 117 -2.77 -6.88 4.78
C HIS A 117 -3.78 -7.76 5.52
N HIS A 118 -4.25 -7.34 6.70
CA HIS A 118 -5.24 -8.08 7.46
C HIS A 118 -6.65 -7.84 6.92
N LYS A 119 -7.41 -8.91 6.69
CA LYS A 119 -8.82 -8.86 6.24
C LYS A 119 -9.66 -7.90 7.10
N LEU A 120 -9.57 -8.00 8.43
CA LEU A 120 -10.34 -7.15 9.35
C LEU A 120 -10.02 -5.66 9.19
N TYR A 121 -8.75 -5.32 8.96
CA TYR A 121 -8.36 -3.93 8.71
C TYR A 121 -8.95 -3.43 7.40
N ILE A 122 -8.85 -4.24 6.33
CA ILE A 122 -9.39 -3.92 5.01
C ILE A 122 -10.90 -3.70 5.10
N GLN A 123 -11.65 -4.63 5.71
CA GLN A 123 -13.10 -4.53 5.86
C GLN A 123 -13.53 -3.24 6.57
N ARG A 124 -12.78 -2.79 7.59
CA ARG A 124 -13.10 -1.57 8.36
C ARG A 124 -13.00 -0.29 7.53
N VAL A 125 -12.10 -0.24 6.56
CA VAL A 125 -11.85 0.97 5.74
C VAL A 125 -12.19 0.74 4.26
N PHE A 126 -12.93 -0.33 3.96
CA PHE A 126 -13.16 -0.78 2.60
C PHE A 126 -13.93 0.26 1.80
N HIS A 127 -13.52 0.44 0.56
CA HIS A 127 -14.26 1.21 -0.43
C HIS A 127 -13.82 0.78 -1.82
N ARG A 128 -14.76 0.50 -2.74
CA ARG A 128 -14.44 0.00 -4.09
C ARG A 128 -13.52 0.91 -4.90
N ASN A 129 -13.59 2.22 -4.67
CA ASN A 129 -12.61 3.18 -5.17
C ASN A 129 -11.43 3.30 -4.20
N TRP A 130 -10.28 2.73 -4.58
CA TRP A 130 -9.04 2.77 -3.80
C TRP A 130 -8.57 4.20 -3.49
N PHE A 131 -8.70 5.14 -4.43
CA PHE A 131 -8.32 6.54 -4.21
C PHE A 131 -9.13 7.21 -3.09
N HIS A 132 -10.37 6.76 -2.85
CA HIS A 132 -11.18 7.25 -1.74
C HIS A 132 -10.57 6.84 -0.39
N ILE A 133 -10.10 5.60 -0.27
CA ILE A 133 -9.43 5.08 0.94
C ILE A 133 -8.12 5.85 1.18
N MET A 134 -7.42 6.16 0.09
CA MET A 134 -6.08 6.70 0.10
C MET A 134 -6.01 8.23 0.15
N ARG A 135 -7.14 8.92 0.28
CA ARG A 135 -7.21 10.39 0.19
C ARG A 135 -6.32 11.15 1.18
N GLU A 136 -6.01 10.54 2.32
CA GLU A 136 -5.16 11.14 3.35
C GLU A 136 -3.67 10.85 3.14
N VAL A 137 -3.29 10.00 2.16
CA VAL A 137 -1.89 9.63 1.90
C VAL A 137 -1.12 10.77 1.24
N LEU A 138 -1.80 11.53 0.39
CA LEU A 138 -1.25 12.71 -0.26
C LEU A 138 -1.10 13.86 0.76
N PRO A 139 -0.09 14.73 0.60
CA PRO A 139 0.07 15.90 1.44
C PRO A 139 -1.16 16.82 1.29
N LYS A 140 -1.56 17.44 2.40
CA LYS A 140 -2.60 18.48 2.38
C LYS A 140 -1.91 19.80 2.00
N ASN A 141 -2.23 20.31 0.81
CA ASN A 141 -1.84 21.64 0.36
C ASN A 141 -2.38 22.72 1.31
#